data_AF-A0A2R7NL02-F1
#
_entry.id   AF-A0A2R7NL02-F1
#
_cell.length_a   1.000
_cell.length_b   1.000
_cell.length_c   1.000
_cell.angle_alpha   90.00
_cell.angle_beta   90.00
_cell.angle_gamma   90.00
#
_symmetry.space_group_name_H-M   'P 1'
#
loop_
_entity.id
_entity.type
_entity.pdbx_description
1 polymer ?
#
loop_
_entity_poly.entity_id
_entity_poly.type
_entity_poly.pdbx_seq_one_letter_code
_entity_poly.pdbx_strand_id
1 'polypeptide(L)'
;MTFLAIDVGNTRLKWALYDAPHPGAALIAHGAEFLDHIDRLAEGSWASLPHPTRMLGCVVAGDAVKRRVQEQMEIWDVTPSWVVSSAQEAGLTNGYDHPSRLGSDRWVAMIGARHHVLASGPARPLVVVMVGTAVTVECIDTEGRFMGGLILPGHGIMLRALESGTAGLHVPTGEVRPFPTNTSDALTSGGTYAIAGAVERMYQHLLQHCGQEPACIMTGGAGWKMAPSMTRPFELVDNLIFDGLLEIAAQRFGG
;
A
#
# COMPACT_ATOMS: atom_id res chain seq x y z
N MET A 1 13.87 -7.09 20.64
CA MET A 1 14.72 -7.39 19.47
C MET A 1 14.31 -6.39 18.41
N THR A 2 15.13 -5.39 18.11
CA THR A 2 14.73 -4.31 17.19
C THR A 2 14.44 -4.85 15.78
N PHE A 3 13.39 -4.35 15.16
CA PHE A 3 12.86 -4.80 13.88
C PHE A 3 12.71 -3.63 12.91
N LEU A 4 13.43 -3.67 11.80
CA LEU A 4 13.31 -2.69 10.73
C LEU A 4 12.34 -3.19 9.65
N ALA A 5 11.24 -2.48 9.48
CA ALA A 5 10.27 -2.69 8.41
C ALA A 5 10.54 -1.70 7.26
N ILE A 6 10.62 -2.17 6.02
CA ILE A 6 10.87 -1.30 4.84
C ILE A 6 9.81 -1.54 3.74
N ASP A 7 9.25 -0.46 3.21
CA ASP A 7 8.39 -0.44 2.03
C ASP A 7 9.06 0.36 0.91
N VAL A 8 9.45 -0.31 -0.18
CA VAL A 8 10.10 0.32 -1.34
C VAL A 8 9.15 0.32 -2.53
N GLY A 9 8.34 1.37 -2.60
CA GLY A 9 7.46 1.65 -3.74
C GLY A 9 8.19 2.34 -4.89
N ASN A 10 7.48 2.58 -6.00
CA ASN A 10 8.04 3.17 -7.24
C ASN A 10 8.47 4.65 -7.14
N THR A 11 8.24 5.33 -6.01
CA THR A 11 8.47 6.77 -5.88
C THR A 11 9.20 7.13 -4.60
N ARG A 12 8.94 6.38 -3.53
CA ARG A 12 9.54 6.60 -2.22
C ARG A 12 9.83 5.26 -1.57
N LEU A 13 10.88 5.28 -0.76
CA LEU A 13 11.11 4.29 0.28
C LEU A 13 10.50 4.83 1.58
N LYS A 14 9.74 4.02 2.30
CA LYS A 14 9.31 4.28 3.66
C LYS A 14 9.90 3.23 4.58
N TRP A 15 10.20 3.59 5.81
CA TRP A 15 10.72 2.66 6.79
C TRP A 15 10.21 2.98 8.19
N ALA A 16 10.15 1.96 9.04
CA ALA A 16 9.78 2.05 10.44
C ALA A 16 10.63 1.06 11.26
N LEU A 17 11.18 1.54 12.37
CA LEU A 17 11.94 0.75 13.33
C LEU A 17 11.08 0.52 14.57
N TYR A 18 10.90 -0.74 14.92
CA TYR A 18 10.13 -1.19 16.08
C TYR A 18 11.05 -1.85 17.12
N ASP A 19 10.61 -1.90 18.37
CA ASP A 19 11.34 -2.57 19.47
C ASP A 19 11.25 -4.11 19.43
N ALA A 20 10.27 -4.64 18.70
CA ALA A 20 10.01 -6.07 18.51
C ALA A 20 9.37 -6.37 17.12
N PRO A 21 9.57 -7.59 16.57
CA PRO A 21 9.03 -8.00 15.28
C PRO A 21 7.61 -8.58 15.38
N HIS A 22 6.67 -7.88 16.03
CA HIS A 22 5.29 -8.35 16.16
C HIS A 22 4.27 -7.21 16.24
N PRO A 23 2.99 -7.47 15.95
CA PRO A 23 1.92 -6.49 16.15
C PRO A 23 1.91 -5.91 17.56
N GLY A 24 1.63 -4.61 17.69
CA GLY A 24 1.64 -3.90 18.98
C GLY A 24 3.03 -3.53 19.51
N ALA A 25 4.11 -3.84 18.79
CA ALA A 25 5.47 -3.37 19.11
C ALA A 25 5.55 -1.83 19.11
N ALA A 26 6.39 -1.27 19.97
CA ALA A 26 6.56 0.17 20.08
C ALA A 26 7.36 0.71 18.89
N LEU A 27 6.84 1.76 18.24
CA LEU A 27 7.54 2.47 17.18
C LEU A 27 8.68 3.30 17.80
N ILE A 28 9.92 3.01 17.41
CA ILE A 28 11.13 3.72 17.85
C ILE A 28 11.39 4.92 16.93
N ALA A 29 11.35 4.70 15.63
CA ALA A 29 11.62 5.72 14.62
C ALA A 29 10.96 5.35 13.29
N HIS A 30 10.73 6.33 12.43
CA HIS A 30 10.22 6.11 11.08
C HIS A 30 10.70 7.22 10.14
N GLY A 31 10.59 6.97 8.84
CA GLY A 31 10.96 7.95 7.85
C GLY A 31 10.49 7.57 6.45
N ALA A 32 10.64 8.52 5.54
CA ALA A 32 10.41 8.32 4.13
C ALA A 32 11.42 9.13 3.31
N GLU A 33 11.91 8.54 2.23
CA GLU A 33 12.91 9.13 1.35
C GLU A 33 12.48 8.94 -0.11
N PHE A 34 12.73 9.94 -0.96
CA PHE A 34 12.55 9.74 -2.40
C PHE A 34 13.61 8.80 -2.94
N LEU A 35 13.28 7.99 -3.95
CA LEU A 35 14.21 7.01 -4.52
C LEU A 35 15.49 7.62 -5.10
N ASP A 36 15.46 8.91 -5.48
CA ASP A 36 16.62 9.64 -5.98
C ASP A 36 17.56 10.12 -4.85
N HIS A 37 17.18 9.90 -3.58
CA HIS A 37 17.92 10.32 -2.39
C HIS A 37 18.27 9.15 -1.45
N ILE A 38 17.92 7.91 -1.79
CA ILE A 38 18.17 6.75 -0.92
C ILE A 38 19.65 6.47 -0.67
N ASP A 39 20.56 6.93 -1.53
CA ASP A 39 22.02 6.70 -1.36
C ASP A 39 22.61 7.49 -0.17
N ARG A 40 21.78 8.28 0.53
CA ARG A 40 22.15 9.05 1.72
C ARG A 40 21.54 8.51 3.00
N LEU A 41 20.85 7.36 2.95
CA LEU A 41 20.18 6.80 4.14
C LEU A 41 21.20 6.48 5.23
N ALA A 42 22.30 5.79 4.87
CA ALA A 42 23.33 5.36 5.80
C ALA A 42 24.03 6.50 6.55
N GLU A 43 24.29 7.61 5.85
CA GLU A 43 24.92 8.82 6.41
C GLU A 43 23.91 9.81 7.00
N GLY A 44 22.62 9.61 6.71
CA GLY A 44 21.53 10.50 7.07
C GLY A 44 20.58 9.86 8.06
N SER A 45 19.37 9.55 7.61
CA SER A 45 18.25 9.16 8.49
C SER A 45 18.46 7.83 9.21
N TRP A 46 19.40 6.98 8.77
CA TRP A 46 19.74 5.72 9.41
C TRP A 46 20.99 5.79 10.30
N ALA A 47 21.81 6.85 10.19
CA ALA A 47 23.10 6.95 10.86
C ALA A 47 23.02 6.88 12.39
N SER A 48 21.93 7.40 12.98
CA SER A 48 21.72 7.49 14.43
C SER A 48 20.71 6.47 14.97
N LEU A 49 20.21 5.56 14.14
CA LEU A 49 19.23 4.57 14.58
C LEU A 49 19.88 3.47 15.42
N PRO A 50 19.17 2.95 16.43
CA PRO A 50 19.53 1.68 17.05
C PRO A 50 19.69 0.59 16.00
N HIS A 51 20.74 -0.22 16.12
CA HIS A 51 21.01 -1.29 15.14
C HIS A 51 19.85 -2.29 15.13
N PRO A 52 19.19 -2.53 13.97
CA PRO A 52 18.13 -3.51 13.86
C PRO A 52 18.69 -4.93 13.95
N THR A 53 18.06 -5.77 14.77
CA THR A 53 18.41 -7.20 14.88
C THR A 53 17.73 -8.08 13.81
N ARG A 54 16.65 -7.57 13.22
CA ARG A 54 15.89 -8.19 12.14
C ARG A 54 15.43 -7.11 11.18
N MET A 55 15.36 -7.45 9.90
CA MET A 55 14.76 -6.60 8.88
C MET A 55 13.83 -7.43 8.01
N LEU A 56 12.66 -6.88 7.69
CA LEU A 56 11.75 -7.42 6.68
C LEU A 56 11.20 -6.27 5.85
N GLY A 57 11.16 -6.41 4.54
CA GLY A 57 10.54 -5.39 3.69
C GLY A 57 9.85 -5.92 2.45
N CYS A 58 9.09 -5.06 1.78
CA CYS A 58 8.56 -5.29 0.44
C CYS A 58 9.18 -4.30 -0.54
N VAL A 59 9.37 -4.74 -1.79
CA VAL A 59 9.99 -3.94 -2.85
C VAL A 59 9.31 -4.20 -4.19
N VAL A 60 8.89 -3.12 -4.83
CA VAL A 60 8.28 -3.13 -6.17
C VAL A 60 8.95 -2.17 -7.14
N ALA A 61 9.99 -1.45 -6.71
CA ALA A 61 10.77 -0.52 -7.54
C ALA A 61 11.88 -1.18 -8.39
N GLY A 62 11.96 -2.51 -8.39
CA GLY A 62 12.94 -3.29 -9.16
C GLY A 62 14.28 -3.54 -8.44
N ASP A 63 15.06 -4.46 -9.01
CA ASP A 63 16.27 -5.01 -8.37
C ASP A 63 17.43 -4.03 -8.24
N ALA A 64 17.51 -3.01 -9.09
CA ALA A 64 18.53 -1.96 -8.98
C ALA A 64 18.31 -1.11 -7.73
N VAL A 65 17.06 -0.71 -7.48
CA VAL A 65 16.68 0.05 -6.27
C VAL A 65 16.85 -0.84 -5.04
N LYS A 66 16.41 -2.11 -5.10
CA LYS A 66 16.62 -3.08 -4.01
C LYS A 66 18.09 -3.16 -3.58
N ARG A 67 19.02 -3.29 -4.53
CA ARG A 67 20.46 -3.36 -4.25
C ARG A 67 20.99 -2.07 -3.59
N ARG A 68 20.63 -0.90 -4.12
CA ARG A 68 20.98 0.40 -3.51
C ARG A 68 20.52 0.48 -2.06
N VAL A 69 19.30 0.02 -1.75
CA VAL A 69 18.82 -0.02 -0.36
C VAL A 69 19.66 -0.97 0.50
N GLN A 70 20.03 -2.14 -0.02
CA GLN A 70 20.86 -3.10 0.71
C GLN A 70 22.28 -2.57 0.99
N GLU A 71 22.89 -1.84 0.05
CA GLU A 71 24.18 -1.17 0.25
C GLU A 71 24.11 -0.17 1.42
N GLN A 72 23.00 0.56 1.55
CA GLN A 72 22.81 1.49 2.69
C GLN A 72 22.62 0.78 4.02
N MET A 73 22.22 -0.49 4.02
CA MET A 73 22.06 -1.28 5.24
C MET A 73 23.38 -1.87 5.74
N GLU A 74 24.47 -1.79 4.98
CA GLU A 74 25.79 -2.33 5.36
C GLU A 74 26.38 -1.68 6.61
N ILE A 75 25.86 -0.51 7.04
CA ILE A 75 26.18 0.08 8.35
C ILE A 75 25.73 -0.79 9.53
N TRP A 76 24.86 -1.77 9.28
CA TRP A 76 24.36 -2.72 10.26
C TRP A 76 24.71 -4.15 9.85
N ASP A 77 25.06 -5.00 10.81
CA ASP A 77 25.22 -6.44 10.61
C ASP A 77 23.86 -7.15 10.62
N VAL A 78 22.99 -6.80 9.67
CA VAL A 78 21.63 -7.34 9.54
C VAL A 78 21.42 -7.92 8.14
N THR A 79 20.97 -9.17 8.07
CA THR A 79 20.64 -9.79 6.78
C THR A 79 19.30 -9.27 6.27
N PRO A 80 19.22 -8.64 5.09
CA PRO A 80 17.96 -8.15 4.54
C PRO A 80 17.03 -9.32 4.14
N SER A 81 15.80 -9.33 4.64
CA SER A 81 14.75 -10.25 4.20
C SER A 81 13.67 -9.50 3.44
N TRP A 82 13.29 -10.02 2.28
CA TRP A 82 12.29 -9.39 1.42
C TRP A 82 11.08 -10.30 1.23
N VAL A 83 9.88 -9.76 1.45
CA VAL A 83 8.61 -10.45 1.21
C VAL A 83 8.42 -10.65 -0.28
N VAL A 84 8.06 -11.88 -0.64
CA VAL A 84 7.54 -12.25 -1.95
C VAL A 84 6.14 -12.81 -1.70
N SER A 85 5.20 -12.48 -2.56
CA SER A 85 3.85 -13.02 -2.51
C SER A 85 3.88 -14.55 -2.63
N SER A 86 3.11 -15.21 -1.77
CA SER A 86 3.05 -16.67 -1.66
C SER A 86 1.61 -17.15 -1.85
N ALA A 87 1.40 -18.47 -1.85
CA ALA A 87 0.06 -19.04 -1.95
C ALA A 87 -0.79 -18.75 -0.70
N GLN A 88 -0.16 -18.72 0.47
CA GLN A 88 -0.81 -18.42 1.73
C GLN A 88 0.22 -17.90 2.73
N GLU A 89 -0.11 -16.86 3.48
CA GLU A 89 0.71 -16.32 4.56
C GLU A 89 -0.15 -15.48 5.50
N ALA A 90 0.15 -15.50 6.79
CA ALA A 90 -0.49 -14.65 7.79
C ALA A 90 -2.02 -14.65 7.75
N GLY A 91 -2.63 -15.82 7.53
CA GLY A 91 -4.08 -15.98 7.49
C GLY A 91 -4.76 -15.48 6.20
N LEU A 92 -3.99 -15.07 5.19
CA LEU A 92 -4.46 -14.67 3.86
C LEU A 92 -4.09 -15.75 2.83
N THR A 93 -5.04 -16.12 1.96
CA THR A 93 -4.82 -17.04 0.84
C THR A 93 -4.84 -16.27 -0.47
N ASN A 94 -3.85 -16.48 -1.34
CA ASN A 94 -3.70 -15.75 -2.58
C ASN A 94 -4.51 -16.41 -3.71
N GLY A 95 -5.49 -15.69 -4.26
CA GLY A 95 -6.32 -16.18 -5.37
C GLY A 95 -5.80 -15.85 -6.77
N TYR A 96 -4.57 -15.33 -6.92
CA TYR A 96 -3.94 -15.28 -8.25
C TYR A 96 -3.67 -16.69 -8.79
N ASP A 97 -3.85 -16.87 -10.11
CA ASP A 97 -3.44 -18.09 -10.82
C ASP A 97 -1.95 -18.43 -10.60
N HIS A 98 -1.14 -17.37 -10.48
CA HIS A 98 0.28 -17.45 -10.16
C HIS A 98 0.59 -16.53 -8.98
N PRO A 99 0.52 -17.05 -7.74
CA PRO A 99 0.64 -16.24 -6.52
C PRO A 99 1.87 -15.32 -6.49
N SER A 100 3.02 -15.80 -6.97
CA SER A 100 4.28 -15.06 -7.00
C SER A 100 4.32 -13.86 -7.94
N ARG A 101 3.31 -13.68 -8.82
CA ARG A 101 3.20 -12.51 -9.70
C ARG A 101 2.49 -11.34 -9.05
N LEU A 102 1.87 -11.54 -7.89
CA LEU A 102 1.25 -10.45 -7.14
C LEU A 102 2.35 -9.53 -6.56
N GLY A 103 2.17 -8.22 -6.69
CA GLY A 103 3.07 -7.23 -6.08
C GLY A 103 3.18 -7.46 -4.57
N SER A 104 4.41 -7.44 -4.06
CA SER A 104 4.69 -7.71 -2.63
C SER A 104 4.07 -6.65 -1.72
N ASP A 105 4.01 -5.39 -2.17
CA ASP A 105 3.32 -4.29 -1.50
C ASP A 105 1.82 -4.55 -1.30
N ARG A 106 1.12 -4.99 -2.36
CA ARG A 106 -0.30 -5.35 -2.32
C ARG A 106 -0.54 -6.56 -1.42
N TRP A 107 0.32 -7.58 -1.52
CA TRP A 107 0.24 -8.77 -0.67
C TRP A 107 0.31 -8.42 0.82
N VAL A 108 1.32 -7.64 1.18
CA VAL A 108 1.54 -7.19 2.57
C VAL A 108 0.41 -6.27 3.04
N ALA A 109 -0.04 -5.32 2.22
CA ALA A 109 -1.15 -4.43 2.58
C ALA A 109 -2.46 -5.20 2.83
N MET A 110 -2.75 -6.25 2.07
CA MET A 110 -3.91 -7.10 2.30
C MET A 110 -3.82 -7.90 3.60
N ILE A 111 -2.63 -8.37 3.96
CA ILE A 111 -2.39 -9.02 5.26
C ILE A 111 -2.65 -8.02 6.39
N GLY A 112 -2.09 -6.81 6.29
CA GLY A 112 -2.32 -5.74 7.26
C GLY A 112 -3.80 -5.40 7.42
N ALA A 113 -4.52 -5.22 6.31
CA ALA A 113 -5.96 -4.93 6.32
C ALA A 113 -6.79 -6.03 6.97
N ARG A 114 -6.44 -7.29 6.71
CA ARG A 114 -7.13 -8.43 7.31
C ARG A 114 -6.99 -8.42 8.83
N HIS A 115 -5.77 -8.28 9.34
CA HIS A 115 -5.54 -8.27 10.78
C HIS A 115 -6.10 -7.02 11.47
N HIS A 116 -6.05 -5.86 10.80
CA HIS A 116 -6.68 -4.64 11.28
C HIS A 116 -8.19 -4.82 11.54
N VAL A 117 -8.91 -5.44 10.59
CA VAL A 117 -10.34 -5.70 10.75
C VAL A 117 -10.61 -6.80 11.79
N LEU A 118 -9.80 -7.87 11.82
CA LEU A 118 -9.93 -8.92 12.84
C LEU A 118 -9.67 -8.39 14.26
N ALA A 119 -8.78 -7.42 14.43
CA ALA A 119 -8.53 -6.78 15.73
C ALA A 119 -9.70 -5.91 16.19
N SER A 120 -10.49 -5.39 15.24
CA SER A 120 -11.61 -4.48 15.50
C SER A 120 -12.96 -5.19 15.65
N GLY A 121 -13.05 -6.49 15.35
CA GLY A 121 -14.30 -7.24 15.43
C GLY A 121 -14.30 -8.57 14.65
N PRO A 122 -15.49 -9.12 14.36
CA PRO A 122 -15.60 -10.37 13.60
C PRO A 122 -15.07 -10.19 12.18
N ALA A 123 -14.65 -11.30 11.55
CA ALA A 123 -14.24 -11.30 10.15
C ALA A 123 -15.35 -10.76 9.24
N ARG A 124 -14.94 -9.96 8.25
CA ARG A 124 -15.81 -9.39 7.21
C ARG A 124 -15.08 -9.41 5.87
N PRO A 125 -15.80 -9.43 4.74
CA PRO A 125 -15.18 -9.19 3.44
C PRO A 125 -14.49 -7.82 3.43
N LEU A 126 -13.42 -7.68 2.67
CA LEU A 126 -12.60 -6.46 2.64
C LEU A 126 -12.44 -5.93 1.22
N VAL A 127 -12.62 -4.62 1.07
CA VAL A 127 -12.10 -3.86 -0.06
C VAL A 127 -10.90 -3.07 0.43
N VAL A 128 -9.71 -3.38 -0.08
CA VAL A 128 -8.46 -2.71 0.29
C VAL A 128 -8.04 -1.81 -0.86
N VAL A 129 -7.92 -0.51 -0.60
CA VAL A 129 -7.61 0.50 -1.63
C VAL A 129 -6.28 1.17 -1.31
N MET A 130 -5.31 1.06 -2.21
CA MET A 130 -4.04 1.76 -2.08
C MET A 130 -4.01 2.92 -3.08
N VAL A 131 -3.94 4.16 -2.60
CA VAL A 131 -3.91 5.36 -3.45
C VAL A 131 -2.51 5.95 -3.49
N GLY A 132 -1.75 5.61 -4.52
CA GLY A 132 -0.39 6.09 -4.76
C GLY A 132 -0.15 6.44 -6.23
N THR A 133 1.05 6.11 -6.73
CA THR A 133 1.42 6.30 -8.14
C THR A 133 0.49 5.53 -9.08
N ALA A 134 0.26 4.26 -8.76
CA ALA A 134 -0.91 3.51 -9.21
C ALA A 134 -1.93 3.48 -8.06
N VAL A 135 -3.20 3.27 -8.44
CA VAL A 135 -4.27 2.95 -7.50
C VAL A 135 -4.57 1.48 -7.63
N THR A 136 -4.72 0.78 -6.50
CA THR A 136 -5.13 -0.62 -6.51
C THR A 136 -6.36 -0.82 -5.64
N VAL A 137 -7.21 -1.78 -6.02
CA VAL A 137 -8.48 -2.09 -5.35
C VAL A 137 -8.60 -3.60 -5.22
N GLU A 138 -8.42 -4.13 -4.02
CA GLU A 138 -8.33 -5.56 -3.75
C GLU A 138 -9.56 -6.06 -3.01
N CYS A 139 -10.08 -7.21 -3.40
CA CYS A 139 -11.18 -7.85 -2.71
C CYS A 139 -10.73 -9.11 -1.97
N ILE A 140 -11.07 -9.20 -0.70
CA ILE A 140 -10.82 -10.36 0.16
C ILE A 140 -12.16 -10.85 0.71
N ASP A 141 -12.45 -12.14 0.62
CA ASP A 141 -13.65 -12.71 1.24
C ASP A 141 -13.51 -12.83 2.77
N THR A 142 -14.59 -13.27 3.43
CA THR A 142 -14.63 -13.41 4.90
C THR A 142 -13.60 -14.42 5.40
N GLU A 143 -13.36 -15.47 4.63
CA GLU A 143 -12.42 -16.56 4.91
C GLU A 143 -10.96 -16.14 4.76
N GLY A 144 -10.68 -14.99 4.13
CA GLY A 144 -9.33 -14.48 3.92
C GLY A 144 -8.72 -14.89 2.59
N ARG A 145 -9.53 -15.25 1.61
CA ARG A 145 -9.07 -15.45 0.24
C ARG A 145 -9.09 -14.12 -0.49
N PHE A 146 -7.93 -13.72 -1.00
CA PHE A 146 -7.84 -12.66 -1.99
C PHE A 146 -8.53 -13.13 -3.29
N MET A 147 -9.65 -12.51 -3.64
CA MET A 147 -10.50 -12.87 -4.77
C MET A 147 -10.02 -12.27 -6.10
N GLY A 148 -9.08 -11.34 -6.05
CA GLY A 148 -8.64 -10.54 -7.18
C GLY A 148 -8.88 -9.05 -6.93
N GLY A 149 -8.45 -8.24 -7.90
CA GLY A 149 -8.52 -6.79 -7.77
C GLY A 149 -8.11 -6.04 -9.02
N LEU A 150 -8.16 -4.72 -8.94
CA LEU A 150 -7.90 -3.80 -10.04
C LEU A 150 -6.60 -3.04 -9.82
N ILE A 151 -5.91 -2.72 -10.91
CA ILE A 151 -4.82 -1.74 -10.94
C ILE A 151 -5.25 -0.63 -11.91
N LEU A 152 -5.26 0.60 -11.43
CA LEU A 152 -5.61 1.80 -12.18
C LEU A 152 -4.45 2.80 -12.12
N PRO A 153 -4.29 3.68 -13.12
CA PRO A 153 -3.38 4.81 -12.98
C PRO A 153 -3.84 5.70 -11.81
N GLY A 154 -2.92 6.20 -10.97
CA GLY A 154 -3.26 7.23 -10.00
C GLY A 154 -3.48 8.60 -10.66
N HIS A 155 -3.96 9.59 -9.91
CA HIS A 155 -4.27 10.94 -10.43
C HIS A 155 -3.13 11.54 -11.26
N GLY A 156 -1.88 11.41 -10.79
CA GLY A 156 -0.72 11.95 -11.49
C GLY A 156 -0.46 11.26 -12.83
N ILE A 157 -0.66 9.94 -12.93
CA ILE A 157 -0.52 9.20 -14.19
C ILE A 157 -1.67 9.55 -15.13
N MET A 158 -2.92 9.58 -14.62
CA MET A 158 -4.08 9.94 -15.43
C MET A 158 -3.93 11.32 -16.08
N LEU A 159 -3.49 12.32 -15.30
CA LEU A 159 -3.26 13.66 -15.83
C LEU A 159 -2.15 13.67 -16.87
N ARG A 160 -0.97 13.11 -16.57
CA ARG A 160 0.15 13.04 -17.53
C ARG A 160 -0.20 12.31 -18.81
N ALA A 161 -1.00 11.26 -18.75
CA ALA A 161 -1.46 10.53 -19.92
C ALA A 161 -2.33 11.40 -20.84
N LEU A 162 -3.21 12.22 -20.25
CA LEU A 162 -4.03 13.16 -21.00
C LEU A 162 -3.20 14.34 -21.55
N GLU A 163 -2.29 14.92 -20.76
CA GLU A 163 -1.39 16.00 -21.19
C GLU A 163 -0.49 15.57 -22.37
N SER A 164 0.07 14.36 -22.31
CA SER A 164 0.96 13.83 -23.35
C SER A 164 0.22 13.31 -24.59
N GLY A 165 -1.01 12.82 -24.42
CA GLY A 165 -1.82 12.23 -25.49
C GLY A 165 -2.71 13.23 -26.24
N THR A 166 -2.78 14.49 -25.80
CA THR A 166 -3.66 15.50 -26.42
C THR A 166 -2.94 16.82 -26.66
N ALA A 167 -3.21 17.48 -27.79
CA ALA A 167 -2.61 18.76 -28.09
C ALA A 167 -3.20 19.88 -27.22
N GLY A 168 -2.36 20.58 -26.45
CA GLY A 168 -2.73 21.82 -25.75
C GLY A 168 -3.43 21.65 -24.41
N LEU A 169 -3.45 20.45 -23.82
CA LEU A 169 -4.00 20.22 -22.49
C LEU A 169 -2.96 20.55 -21.42
N HIS A 170 -2.65 21.83 -21.25
CA HIS A 170 -1.88 22.31 -20.11
C HIS A 170 -2.76 23.25 -19.29
N VAL A 171 -3.45 22.68 -18.31
CA VAL A 171 -4.42 23.42 -17.48
C VAL A 171 -4.06 23.28 -15.99
N PRO A 172 -4.32 24.31 -15.17
CA PRO A 172 -4.11 24.21 -13.72
C PRO A 172 -4.98 23.11 -13.11
N THR A 173 -4.67 22.71 -11.87
CA THR A 173 -5.50 21.79 -11.10
C THR A 173 -6.86 22.42 -10.80
N GLY A 174 -7.93 21.65 -10.97
CA GLY A 174 -9.31 22.08 -10.74
C GLY A 174 -9.87 21.55 -9.43
N GLU A 175 -11.19 21.66 -9.28
CA GLU A 175 -11.94 21.10 -8.16
C GLU A 175 -12.78 19.88 -8.62
N VAL A 176 -13.06 18.97 -7.69
CA VAL A 176 -13.98 17.87 -7.94
C VAL A 176 -15.42 18.40 -7.94
N ARG A 177 -16.11 18.25 -9.06
CA ARG A 177 -17.49 18.68 -9.29
C ARG A 177 -18.29 17.52 -9.88
N PRO A 178 -19.56 17.33 -9.47
CA PRO A 178 -20.44 16.31 -10.07
C PRO A 178 -20.66 16.53 -11.58
N PHE A 179 -20.79 17.78 -12.01
CA PHE A 179 -21.02 18.17 -13.41
C PHE A 179 -20.08 19.32 -13.78
N PRO A 180 -18.80 19.04 -14.06
CA PRO A 180 -17.81 20.07 -14.35
C PRO A 180 -18.09 20.74 -15.71
N THR A 181 -18.00 22.06 -15.76
CA THR A 181 -18.28 22.88 -16.96
C THR A 181 -17.04 23.58 -17.52
N ASN A 182 -15.85 23.26 -16.98
CA ASN A 182 -14.56 23.71 -17.49
C ASN A 182 -13.56 22.54 -17.49
N THR A 183 -12.51 22.64 -18.32
CA THR A 183 -11.54 21.57 -18.54
C THR A 183 -10.80 21.15 -17.27
N SER A 184 -10.43 22.11 -16.42
CA SER A 184 -9.66 21.85 -15.20
C SER A 184 -10.44 21.00 -14.19
N ASP A 185 -11.71 21.37 -13.94
CA ASP A 185 -12.63 20.60 -13.10
C ASP A 185 -12.99 19.26 -13.77
N ALA A 186 -13.12 19.22 -15.10
CA ALA A 186 -13.44 17.99 -15.83
C ALA A 186 -12.36 16.92 -15.69
N LEU A 187 -11.09 17.31 -15.78
CA LEU A 187 -9.95 16.40 -15.58
C LEU A 187 -9.87 15.93 -14.12
N THR A 188 -10.00 16.86 -13.17
CA THR A 188 -9.89 16.57 -11.73
C THR A 188 -11.03 15.66 -11.26
N SER A 189 -12.26 15.94 -11.70
CA SER A 189 -13.45 15.15 -11.39
C SER A 189 -13.41 13.80 -12.08
N GLY A 190 -13.03 13.74 -13.36
CA GLY A 190 -12.93 12.50 -14.12
C GLY A 190 -11.96 11.49 -13.49
N GLY A 191 -10.76 11.95 -13.10
CA GLY A 191 -9.78 11.07 -12.44
C GLY A 191 -10.26 10.58 -11.06
N THR A 192 -10.87 11.47 -10.28
CA THR A 192 -11.39 11.12 -8.95
C THR A 192 -12.57 10.16 -9.04
N TYR A 193 -13.52 10.39 -9.94
CA TYR A 193 -14.67 9.50 -10.13
C TYR A 193 -14.32 8.19 -10.81
N ALA A 194 -13.24 8.13 -11.62
CA ALA A 194 -12.71 6.87 -12.11
C ALA A 194 -12.25 5.96 -10.97
N ILE A 195 -11.52 6.51 -9.98
CA ILE A 195 -11.09 5.76 -8.79
C ILE A 195 -12.29 5.39 -7.92
N ALA A 196 -13.14 6.36 -7.56
CA ALA A 196 -14.31 6.11 -6.71
C ALA A 196 -15.26 5.07 -7.33
N GLY A 197 -15.49 5.15 -8.64
CA GLY A 197 -16.31 4.18 -9.38
C GLY A 197 -15.70 2.79 -9.42
N ALA A 198 -14.37 2.66 -9.54
CA ALA A 198 -13.69 1.37 -9.47
C ALA A 198 -13.85 0.72 -8.08
N VAL A 199 -13.71 1.51 -7.02
CA VAL A 199 -13.93 1.04 -5.64
C VAL A 199 -15.38 0.61 -5.43
N GLU A 200 -16.36 1.44 -5.82
CA GLU A 200 -17.78 1.09 -5.71
C GLU A 200 -18.10 -0.18 -6.50
N ARG A 201 -17.55 -0.36 -7.70
CA ARG A 201 -17.79 -1.56 -8.51
C ARG A 201 -17.29 -2.82 -7.83
N MET A 202 -16.07 -2.80 -7.28
CA MET A 202 -15.50 -3.93 -6.55
C MET A 202 -16.23 -4.21 -5.24
N TYR A 203 -16.63 -3.16 -4.53
CA TYR A 203 -17.50 -3.27 -3.35
C TYR A 203 -18.80 -4.01 -3.67
N GLN A 204 -19.50 -3.63 -4.74
CA GLN A 204 -20.76 -4.29 -5.14
C GLN A 204 -20.55 -5.75 -5.51
N HIS A 205 -19.49 -6.08 -6.26
CA HIS A 205 -19.18 -7.48 -6.58
C HIS A 205 -18.92 -8.31 -5.32
N LEU A 206 -18.15 -7.77 -4.37
CA LEU A 206 -17.81 -8.48 -3.15
C LEU A 206 -19.02 -8.65 -2.22
N LEU A 207 -19.85 -7.62 -2.09
CA LEU A 207 -21.13 -7.68 -1.37
C LEU A 207 -22.05 -8.75 -1.97
N GLN A 208 -22.20 -8.77 -3.29
CA GLN A 208 -23.03 -9.76 -3.98
C GLN A 208 -22.47 -11.18 -3.79
N HIS A 209 -21.15 -11.35 -3.80
CA HIS A 209 -20.50 -12.65 -3.63
C HIS A 209 -20.63 -13.19 -2.21
N CYS A 210 -20.38 -12.36 -1.20
CA CYS A 210 -20.31 -12.80 0.20
C CYS A 210 -21.65 -12.72 0.93
N GLY A 211 -22.62 -11.96 0.41
CA GLY A 211 -23.88 -11.68 1.11
C GLY A 211 -23.70 -10.87 2.41
N GLN A 212 -22.52 -10.29 2.61
CA GLN A 212 -22.13 -9.55 3.80
C GLN A 212 -21.49 -8.23 3.39
N GLU A 213 -21.77 -7.17 4.14
CA GLU A 213 -21.24 -5.84 3.88
C GLU A 213 -19.71 -5.80 4.06
N PRO A 214 -18.94 -5.47 2.99
CA PRO A 214 -17.49 -5.37 3.08
C PRO A 214 -17.05 -4.18 3.94
N ALA A 215 -15.98 -4.35 4.71
CA ALA A 215 -15.24 -3.20 5.23
C ALA A 215 -14.36 -2.61 4.13
N CYS A 216 -14.26 -1.30 4.07
CA CYS A 216 -13.43 -0.59 3.09
C CYS A 216 -12.26 0.05 3.83
N ILE A 217 -11.04 -0.41 3.54
CA ILE A 217 -9.79 0.13 4.09
C ILE A 217 -9.07 0.85 2.97
N MET A 218 -8.68 2.10 3.21
CA MET A 218 -7.91 2.90 2.28
C MET A 218 -6.57 3.31 2.88
N THR A 219 -5.53 3.30 2.06
CA THR A 219 -4.19 3.76 2.45
C THR A 219 -3.52 4.51 1.30
N GLY A 220 -2.30 4.97 1.52
CA GLY A 220 -1.48 5.66 0.54
C GLY A 220 -1.55 7.19 0.65
N GLY A 221 -0.52 7.86 0.12
CA GLY A 221 -0.29 9.29 0.35
C GLY A 221 -1.36 10.24 -0.22
N ALA A 222 -2.28 9.72 -1.04
CA ALA A 222 -3.40 10.48 -1.58
C ALA A 222 -4.77 9.88 -1.19
N GLY A 223 -4.83 8.89 -0.29
CA GLY A 223 -6.10 8.26 0.13
C GLY A 223 -7.08 9.26 0.71
N TRP A 224 -6.61 10.18 1.56
CA TRP A 224 -7.43 11.24 2.16
C TRP A 224 -8.14 12.13 1.13
N LYS A 225 -7.59 12.30 -0.08
CA LYS A 225 -8.20 13.10 -1.15
C LYS A 225 -9.46 12.47 -1.71
N MET A 226 -9.60 11.14 -1.55
CA MET A 226 -10.79 10.42 -1.99
C MET A 226 -11.98 10.64 -1.06
N ALA A 227 -11.74 11.01 0.21
CA ALA A 227 -12.78 11.06 1.24
C ALA A 227 -14.07 11.80 0.82
N PRO A 228 -14.01 12.99 0.19
CA PRO A 228 -15.22 13.71 -0.21
C PRO A 228 -15.99 13.07 -1.38
N SER A 229 -15.37 12.14 -2.11
CA SER A 229 -15.91 11.54 -3.33
C SER A 229 -16.31 10.07 -3.18
N MET A 230 -16.08 9.48 -2.00
CA MET A 230 -16.49 8.11 -1.71
C MET A 230 -17.97 8.04 -1.40
N THR A 231 -18.65 7.07 -2.00
CA THR A 231 -20.08 6.76 -1.79
C THR A 231 -20.33 5.86 -0.57
N ARG A 232 -19.29 5.22 -0.06
CA ARG A 232 -19.33 4.29 1.07
C ARG A 232 -18.42 4.77 2.19
N PRO A 233 -18.76 4.47 3.46
CA PRO A 233 -17.82 4.63 4.55
C PRO A 233 -16.55 3.81 4.28
N PHE A 234 -15.41 4.39 4.62
CA PHE A 234 -14.13 3.71 4.61
C PHE A 234 -13.29 4.21 5.77
N GLU A 235 -12.30 3.42 6.15
CA GLU A 235 -11.30 3.79 7.14
C GLU A 235 -9.99 4.12 6.44
N LEU A 236 -9.38 5.24 6.82
CA LEU A 236 -8.05 5.61 6.35
C LEU A 236 -7.00 5.05 7.32
N VAL A 237 -6.12 4.16 6.84
CA VAL A 237 -5.07 3.52 7.63
C VAL A 237 -3.71 3.79 6.99
N ASP A 238 -2.91 4.68 7.58
CA ASP A 238 -1.67 5.18 6.97
C ASP A 238 -0.54 4.14 6.95
N ASN A 239 -0.52 3.20 7.90
CA ASN A 239 0.59 2.28 8.15
C ASN A 239 0.29 0.82 7.74
N LEU A 240 -0.70 0.61 6.88
CA LEU A 240 -1.24 -0.71 6.54
C LEU A 240 -0.17 -1.72 6.06
N ILE A 241 0.83 -1.26 5.30
CA ILE A 241 1.95 -2.11 4.87
C ILE A 241 2.81 -2.53 6.06
N PHE A 242 3.09 -1.60 6.98
CA PHE A 242 3.87 -1.92 8.17
C PHE A 242 3.12 -2.86 9.11
N ASP A 243 1.81 -2.71 9.25
CA ASP A 243 0.96 -3.65 9.99
C ASP A 243 1.09 -5.06 9.39
N GLY A 244 1.01 -5.18 8.06
CA GLY A 244 1.24 -6.44 7.36
C GLY A 244 2.64 -7.01 7.55
N LEU A 245 3.69 -6.17 7.53
CA LEU A 245 5.06 -6.62 7.78
C LEU A 245 5.24 -7.12 9.22
N LEU A 246 4.60 -6.49 10.20
CA LEU A 246 4.64 -6.94 11.61
C LEU A 246 3.94 -8.29 11.78
N GLU A 247 2.79 -8.50 11.14
CA GLU A 247 2.08 -9.80 11.15
C GLU A 247 2.92 -10.92 10.54
N ILE A 248 3.57 -10.65 9.40
CA ILE A 248 4.48 -11.61 8.77
C ILE A 248 5.71 -11.85 9.66
N ALA A 249 6.28 -10.80 10.22
CA ALA A 249 7.45 -10.88 11.08
C ALA A 249 7.18 -11.71 12.34
N ALA A 250 6.00 -11.57 12.95
CA ALA A 250 5.60 -12.35 14.12
C ALA A 250 5.60 -13.86 13.81
N GLN A 251 5.20 -14.26 12.61
CA GLN A 251 5.18 -15.67 12.22
C GLN A 251 6.56 -16.20 11.81
N ARG A 252 7.36 -15.38 11.12
CA ARG A 252 8.68 -15.78 10.62
C ARG A 252 9.77 -15.72 11.69
N PHE A 253 9.64 -14.84 12.68
CA PHE A 253 10.64 -14.59 13.72
C PHE A 253 10.15 -14.87 15.14
N GLY A 254 8.84 -15.11 15.34
CA GLY A 254 8.28 -15.52 16.63
C GLY A 254 8.62 -16.98 16.94
N GLY A 255 9.80 -17.16 17.52
CA GLY A 255 10.22 -18.35 18.27
C GLY A 255 10.52 -17.99 19.71
#